data_AF-A0A2E1H4T9-F1
#
_entry.id   AF-A0A2E1H4T9-F1
#
_cell.length_a   1.000
_cell.length_b   1.000
_cell.length_c   1.000
_cell.angle_alpha   90.00
_cell.angle_beta   90.00
_cell.angle_gamma   90.00
#
_symmetry.space_group_name_H-M   'P 1'
#
loop_
_entity.id
_entity.type
_entity.pdbx_description
1 polymer ?
#
loop_
_entity_poly.entity_id
_entity_poly.type
_entity_poly.pdbx_seq_one_letter_code
_entity_poly.pdbx_strand_id
1 'polypeptide(L)'
;MWEPRTVRRRENMSEGGSVTLILYKVNQKWYTEPFLNVVSALATQSPFTHSELAIGSEPGNRGSMSNVARIFNDPTTGVELISRTGRNSNYIYIQIGCTKRQEESMLRYARAQVSKPFSQSGMIRSVIWPRTTDETSFFCAELTAAILRHGGLMSKTSNPGAATPESLFRMYHKEAAVTANPFSLRDIQTVQALTSTSLGPTSSQSEETKARLREKAIEDAKHAKPVGNLIVISQRNEQHVPSTIQLTLNSLDMRRNRS
;
A
#
# COMPACT_ATOMS: atom_id res chain seq x y z
N MET A 1 53.06 13.78 9.57
CA MET A 1 52.75 12.36 9.87
C MET A 1 51.30 12.14 9.46
N TRP A 2 51.09 11.44 8.35
CA TRP A 2 49.79 11.30 7.68
C TRP A 2 49.21 9.94 8.11
N GLU A 3 48.08 9.92 8.81
CA GLU A 3 47.35 8.69 9.07
C GLU A 3 46.55 8.28 7.83
N PRO A 4 46.73 7.05 7.31
CA PRO A 4 45.91 6.56 6.22
C PRO A 4 44.51 6.19 6.75
N ARG A 5 43.52 7.02 6.45
CA ARG A 5 42.10 6.65 6.57
C ARG A 5 41.76 5.55 5.56
N THR A 6 41.98 4.30 5.96
CA THR A 6 41.29 3.11 5.44
C THR A 6 40.28 2.74 6.53
N VAL A 7 38.98 2.60 6.27
CA VAL A 7 38.32 1.68 5.34
C VAL A 7 37.01 2.34 4.90
N ARG A 8 36.80 2.51 3.59
CA ARG A 8 35.45 2.73 3.06
C ARG A 8 34.64 1.46 3.35
N ARG A 9 33.87 1.49 4.42
CA ARG A 9 32.82 0.50 4.71
C ARG A 9 32.00 0.39 3.42
N ARG A 10 31.97 -0.79 2.80
CA ARG A 10 30.92 -1.11 1.82
C ARG A 10 29.62 -0.77 2.52
N GLU A 11 28.97 0.31 2.13
CA GLU A 11 27.56 0.50 2.39
C GLU A 11 26.91 -0.68 1.68
N ASN A 12 26.65 -1.74 2.46
CA ASN A 12 25.76 -2.81 2.04
C ASN A 12 24.57 -2.11 1.41
N MET A 13 24.29 -2.40 0.13
CA MET A 13 23.07 -1.92 -0.53
C MET A 13 21.94 -2.16 0.46
N SER A 14 21.46 -1.07 1.06
CA SER A 14 20.56 -1.15 2.20
C SER A 14 19.35 -1.93 1.73
N GLU A 15 19.05 -3.04 2.38
CA GLU A 15 17.89 -3.85 2.06
C GLU A 15 16.68 -2.91 1.87
N GLY A 16 16.03 -3.04 0.71
CA GLY A 16 14.87 -2.21 0.38
C GLY A 16 13.73 -2.55 1.33
N GLY A 17 13.18 -1.53 1.98
CA GLY A 17 11.95 -1.62 2.76
C GLY A 17 10.76 -1.10 1.95
N SER A 18 9.56 -1.34 2.47
CA SER A 18 8.37 -0.71 1.92
C SER A 18 7.30 -0.52 2.98
N VAL A 19 6.50 0.53 2.83
CA VAL A 19 5.25 0.70 3.56
C VAL A 19 4.09 0.79 2.59
N THR A 20 2.91 0.39 3.02
CA THR A 20 1.69 0.51 2.22
C THR A 20 0.72 1.44 2.92
N LEU A 21 0.49 2.60 2.32
CA LEU A 21 -0.58 3.51 2.70
C LEU A 21 -1.92 2.91 2.23
N ILE A 22 -2.84 2.72 3.17
CA ILE A 22 -4.16 2.13 2.90
C ILE A 22 -5.20 3.22 3.09
N LEU A 23 -5.99 3.51 2.06
CA LEU A 23 -7.01 4.56 2.09
C LEU A 23 -8.37 3.96 1.84
N TYR A 24 -9.32 4.22 2.73
CA TYR A 24 -10.71 3.78 2.57
C TYR A 24 -11.51 4.84 1.82
N LYS A 25 -12.17 4.42 0.74
CA LYS A 25 -13.14 5.23 0.01
C LYS A 25 -14.53 5.11 0.63
N VAL A 26 -15.25 6.24 0.66
CA VAL A 26 -16.70 6.28 0.91
C VAL A 26 -17.40 5.32 -0.03
N ASN A 27 -18.26 4.47 0.53
CA ASN A 27 -19.10 3.60 -0.26
C ASN A 27 -20.12 4.42 -1.07
N GLN A 28 -20.55 3.92 -2.25
CA GLN A 28 -21.64 4.55 -3.02
C GLN A 28 -22.91 4.73 -2.18
N LYS A 29 -23.15 3.82 -1.22
CA LYS A 29 -24.19 3.94 -0.20
C LYS A 29 -23.73 4.80 0.98
N TRP A 30 -23.40 6.07 0.71
CA TRP A 30 -22.87 7.03 1.69
C TRP A 30 -23.77 7.19 2.92
N TYR A 31 -25.08 6.98 2.79
CA TYR A 31 -26.05 7.07 3.89
C TYR A 31 -25.89 5.97 4.96
N THR A 32 -25.11 4.91 4.68
CA THR A 32 -24.77 3.87 5.67
C THR A 32 -23.46 4.14 6.40
N GLU A 33 -22.72 5.18 5.99
CA GLU A 33 -21.45 5.53 6.63
C GLU A 33 -21.69 6.28 7.94
N PRO A 34 -20.82 6.11 8.95
CA PRO A 34 -20.84 6.95 10.14
C PRO A 34 -20.85 8.43 9.78
N PHE A 35 -21.67 9.23 10.48
CA PHE A 35 -21.85 10.67 10.19
C PHE A 35 -20.53 11.43 10.06
N LEU A 36 -19.56 11.15 10.92
CA LEU A 36 -18.23 11.79 10.89
C LEU A 36 -17.41 11.47 9.63
N ASN A 37 -17.60 10.29 9.04
CA ASN A 37 -16.98 9.92 7.77
C ASN A 37 -17.55 10.79 6.64
N VAL A 38 -18.87 10.99 6.60
CA VAL A 38 -19.52 11.83 5.57
C VAL A 38 -19.08 13.28 5.70
N VAL A 39 -19.06 13.83 6.92
CA VAL A 39 -18.62 15.22 7.17
C VAL A 39 -17.17 15.44 6.77
N SER A 40 -16.27 14.51 7.12
CA SER A 40 -14.85 14.62 6.76
C SER A 40 -14.62 14.52 5.25
N ALA A 41 -15.32 13.61 4.56
CA ALA A 41 -15.27 13.51 3.10
C ALA A 41 -15.75 14.81 2.42
N LEU A 42 -16.87 15.36 2.87
CA LEU A 42 -17.42 16.61 2.33
C LEU A 42 -16.47 17.78 2.58
N ALA A 43 -15.96 17.92 3.81
CA ALA A 43 -15.13 19.06 4.16
C ALA A 43 -13.74 19.02 3.52
N THR A 44 -13.24 17.83 3.20
CA THR A 44 -11.98 17.64 2.46
C THR A 44 -12.19 17.54 0.95
N GLN A 45 -13.44 17.59 0.48
CA GLN A 45 -13.84 17.35 -0.91
C GLN A 45 -13.20 16.08 -1.49
N SER A 46 -13.13 15.03 -0.68
CA SER A 46 -12.40 13.80 -0.98
C SER A 46 -13.29 12.58 -0.85
N PRO A 47 -13.11 11.56 -1.70
CA PRO A 47 -13.75 10.28 -1.49
C PRO A 47 -13.16 9.50 -0.33
N PHE A 48 -12.07 9.94 0.32
CA PHE A 48 -11.38 9.18 1.36
C PHE A 48 -11.79 9.60 2.77
N THR A 49 -12.15 8.64 3.62
CA THR A 49 -12.59 8.90 5.00
C THR A 49 -11.71 8.30 6.06
N HIS A 50 -10.84 7.37 5.67
CA HIS A 50 -9.96 6.69 6.60
C HIS A 50 -8.61 6.37 5.97
N SER A 51 -7.56 6.38 6.77
CA SER A 51 -6.22 5.99 6.37
C SER A 51 -5.58 5.09 7.42
N GLU A 52 -4.86 4.07 6.95
CA GLU A 52 -4.04 3.16 7.75
C GLU A 52 -2.66 3.05 7.10
N LEU A 53 -1.68 2.52 7.84
CA LEU A 53 -0.34 2.29 7.32
C LEU A 53 0.14 0.88 7.67
N ALA A 54 0.32 0.04 6.65
CA ALA A 54 1.03 -1.22 6.81
C ALA A 54 2.53 -0.98 6.74
N ILE A 55 3.26 -1.41 7.77
CA ILE A 55 4.70 -1.19 7.89
C ILE A 55 5.44 -2.51 7.66
N GLY A 56 6.26 -2.56 6.61
CA GLY A 56 7.03 -3.74 6.24
C GLY A 56 6.53 -4.42 4.96
N SER A 57 7.42 -5.19 4.35
CA SER A 57 7.17 -5.97 3.13
C SER A 57 6.86 -7.45 3.40
N GLU A 58 6.96 -7.87 4.66
CA GLU A 58 6.79 -9.26 5.08
C GLU A 58 5.31 -9.68 5.00
N PRO A 59 4.98 -10.76 4.28
CA PRO A 59 3.65 -11.33 4.30
C PRO A 59 3.35 -11.86 5.70
N GLY A 60 2.23 -11.44 6.26
CA GLY A 60 1.61 -12.16 7.35
C GLY A 60 0.94 -13.45 6.86
N ASN A 61 0.29 -14.15 7.79
CA ASN A 61 -0.37 -15.43 7.51
C ASN A 61 -1.40 -15.30 6.38
N ARG A 62 -1.35 -16.23 5.41
CA ARG A 62 -2.30 -16.31 4.28
C ARG A 62 -2.37 -15.03 3.43
N GLY A 63 -1.24 -14.35 3.23
CA GLY A 63 -1.18 -13.14 2.41
C GLY A 63 -1.80 -11.91 3.07
N SER A 64 -1.84 -11.86 4.41
CA SER A 64 -2.23 -10.65 5.13
C SER A 64 -1.09 -9.63 5.18
N MET A 65 -1.42 -8.34 5.22
CA MET A 65 -0.48 -7.32 5.71
C MET A 65 -0.29 -7.50 7.21
N SER A 66 0.96 -7.51 7.68
CA SER A 66 1.29 -7.42 9.09
C SER A 66 1.55 -5.97 9.49
N ASN A 67 1.58 -5.67 10.80
CA ASN A 67 1.90 -4.35 11.35
C ASN A 67 1.09 -3.20 10.72
N VAL A 68 -0.21 -3.40 10.53
CA VAL A 68 -1.10 -2.34 10.05
C VAL A 68 -1.45 -1.43 11.22
N ALA A 69 -0.85 -0.25 11.24
CA ALA A 69 -1.14 0.82 12.17
C ALA A 69 -2.45 1.50 11.78
N ARG A 70 -3.41 1.48 12.70
CA ARG A 70 -4.74 2.07 12.48
C ARG A 70 -5.31 2.59 13.79
N ILE A 71 -6.32 3.44 13.67
CA ILE A 71 -7.08 3.94 14.82
C ILE A 71 -8.50 4.29 14.38
N PHE A 72 -9.51 3.68 15.02
CA PHE A 72 -10.92 3.98 14.76
C PHE A 72 -11.51 4.88 15.83
N ASN A 73 -12.66 5.48 15.52
CA ASN A 73 -13.47 6.18 16.51
C ASN A 73 -14.20 5.17 17.42
N ASP A 74 -13.42 4.40 18.17
CA ASP A 74 -13.87 3.45 19.18
C ASP A 74 -13.25 3.88 20.52
N PRO A 75 -14.06 4.16 21.56
CA PRO A 75 -13.56 4.57 22.86
C PRO A 75 -12.70 3.51 23.55
N THR A 76 -12.78 2.23 23.15
CA THR A 76 -12.14 1.12 23.84
C THR A 76 -10.80 0.70 23.23
N THR A 77 -10.62 0.90 21.93
CA THR A 77 -9.60 0.19 21.15
C THR A 77 -8.33 1.02 20.89
N GLY A 78 -8.45 2.36 20.81
CA GLY A 78 -7.29 3.25 20.59
C GLY A 78 -6.47 2.89 19.34
N VAL A 79 -5.19 3.28 19.32
CA VAL A 79 -4.24 2.90 18.26
C VAL A 79 -3.93 1.41 18.36
N GLU A 80 -3.99 0.70 17.24
CA GLU A 80 -3.65 -0.72 17.16
C GLU A 80 -2.59 -1.00 16.08
N LEU A 81 -1.85 -2.09 16.28
CA LEU A 81 -1.06 -2.76 15.25
C LEU A 81 -1.63 -4.16 15.01
N ILE A 82 -2.28 -4.34 13.86
CA ILE A 82 -2.99 -5.60 13.56
C ILE A 82 -2.50 -6.24 12.27
N SER A 83 -2.95 -7.48 12.03
CA SER A 83 -2.85 -8.13 10.74
C SER A 83 -4.15 -7.97 9.95
N ARG A 84 -4.06 -7.63 8.67
CA ARG A 84 -5.22 -7.35 7.83
C ARG A 84 -5.17 -8.09 6.49
N THR A 85 -6.32 -8.62 6.08
CA THR A 85 -6.53 -9.09 4.70
C THR A 85 -6.95 -7.91 3.82
N GLY A 86 -6.26 -7.68 2.71
CA GLY A 86 -6.56 -6.55 1.82
C GLY A 86 -7.66 -6.83 0.78
N ARG A 87 -8.75 -7.49 1.18
CA ARG A 87 -9.78 -8.02 0.26
C ARG A 87 -10.99 -7.10 0.04
N ASN A 88 -11.01 -5.90 0.62
CA ASN A 88 -12.15 -4.99 0.49
C ASN A 88 -11.90 -3.99 -0.66
N SER A 89 -12.82 -3.95 -1.62
CA SER A 89 -12.75 -3.14 -2.85
C SER A 89 -12.79 -1.63 -2.62
N ASN A 90 -13.22 -1.19 -1.45
CA ASN A 90 -13.24 0.23 -1.09
C ASN A 90 -11.87 0.73 -0.66
N TYR A 91 -10.87 -0.13 -0.50
CA TYR A 91 -9.51 0.29 -0.19
C TYR A 91 -8.68 0.57 -1.43
N ILE A 92 -7.96 1.69 -1.42
CA ILE A 92 -6.77 1.90 -2.26
C ILE A 92 -5.55 1.56 -1.43
N TYR A 93 -4.59 0.88 -2.06
CA TYR A 93 -3.28 0.62 -1.51
C TYR A 93 -2.26 1.46 -2.28
N ILE A 94 -1.37 2.15 -1.59
CA ILE A 94 -0.26 2.88 -2.21
C ILE A 94 1.03 2.36 -1.59
N GLN A 95 1.84 1.65 -2.38
CA GLN A 95 3.13 1.15 -1.91
C GLN A 95 4.21 2.23 -2.08
N ILE A 96 4.88 2.54 -0.97
CA ILE A 96 5.94 3.55 -0.88
C ILE A 96 7.25 2.83 -0.54
N GLY A 97 8.25 2.98 -1.41
CA GLY A 97 9.59 2.44 -1.16
C GLY A 97 10.29 3.22 -0.06
N CYS A 98 11.00 2.52 0.82
CA CYS A 98 11.83 3.15 1.86
C CYS A 98 13.08 2.31 2.14
N THR A 99 14.01 2.81 2.94
CA THR A 99 15.11 1.99 3.44
C THR A 99 14.64 1.12 4.62
N LYS A 100 15.31 -0.03 4.87
CA LYS A 100 15.01 -0.86 6.05
C LYS A 100 15.10 -0.09 7.37
N ARG A 101 16.05 0.84 7.50
CA ARG A 101 16.20 1.69 8.69
C ARG A 101 14.98 2.59 8.90
N GLN A 102 14.40 3.14 7.83
CA GLN A 102 13.19 3.95 7.91
C GLN A 102 11.98 3.09 8.32
N GLU A 103 11.86 1.89 7.75
CA GLU A 103 10.84 0.90 8.13
C GLU A 103 10.90 0.56 9.63
N GLU A 104 12.08 0.25 10.15
CA GLU A 104 12.29 -0.04 11.58
C GLU A 104 11.96 1.17 12.47
N SER A 105 12.34 2.38 12.03
CA SER A 105 12.02 3.63 12.74
C SER A 105 10.50 3.84 12.83
N MET A 106 9.80 3.66 11.72
CA MET A 106 8.33 3.75 11.65
C MET A 106 7.67 2.71 12.55
N LEU A 107 8.13 1.45 12.49
CA LEU A 107 7.56 0.37 13.29
C LEU A 107 7.78 0.59 14.79
N ARG A 108 8.97 1.05 15.20
CA ARG A 108 9.27 1.39 16.59
C ARG A 108 8.38 2.52 17.08
N TYR A 109 8.22 3.58 16.28
CA TYR A 109 7.33 4.69 16.63
C TYR A 109 5.88 4.22 16.75
N ALA A 110 5.38 3.46 15.77
CA ALA A 110 4.00 2.96 15.78
C ALA A 110 3.71 2.08 17.01
N ARG A 111 4.64 1.20 17.41
CA ARG A 111 4.53 0.41 18.64
C ARG A 111 4.41 1.27 19.90
N ALA A 112 5.12 2.39 19.96
CA ALA A 112 5.04 3.34 21.08
C ALA A 112 3.72 4.14 21.10
N GLN A 113 2.94 4.13 20.01
CA GLN A 113 1.64 4.79 19.95
C GLN A 113 0.47 3.88 20.31
N VAL A 114 0.67 2.55 20.40
CA VAL A 114 -0.40 1.58 20.68
C VAL A 114 -1.15 1.97 21.97
N SER A 115 -2.48 1.77 21.94
CA SER A 115 -3.43 2.11 23.01
C SER A 115 -3.71 3.60 23.21
N LYS A 116 -3.06 4.52 22.47
CA LYS A 116 -3.40 5.94 22.54
C LYS A 116 -4.80 6.19 21.98
N PRO A 117 -5.61 7.07 22.59
CA PRO A 117 -7.02 7.24 22.25
C PRO A 117 -7.24 7.98 20.91
N PHE A 118 -8.44 7.77 20.35
CA PHE A 118 -8.91 8.51 19.18
C PHE A 118 -9.30 9.94 19.54
N SER A 119 -8.88 10.90 18.72
CA SER A 119 -9.13 12.33 18.90
C SER A 119 -10.25 12.82 17.98
N GLN A 120 -11.50 12.79 18.46
CA GLN A 120 -12.63 13.35 17.71
C GLN A 120 -12.47 14.86 17.48
N SER A 121 -12.06 15.58 18.53
CA SER A 121 -11.80 17.02 18.44
C SER A 121 -10.63 17.32 17.50
N GLY A 122 -9.58 16.49 17.52
CA GLY A 122 -8.45 16.62 16.60
C GLY A 122 -8.86 16.44 15.14
N MET A 123 -9.73 15.47 14.86
CA MET A 123 -10.25 15.23 13.51
C MET A 123 -11.12 16.39 12.99
N ILE A 124 -12.00 16.95 13.82
CA ILE A 124 -12.83 18.10 13.41
C ILE A 124 -11.94 19.33 13.19
N ARG A 125 -10.95 19.53 14.07
CA ARG A 125 -10.02 20.66 13.97
C ARG A 125 -9.08 20.54 12.78
N SER A 126 -8.68 19.36 12.33
CA SER A 126 -7.77 19.23 11.18
C SER A 126 -8.34 19.84 9.89
N VAL A 127 -9.67 19.93 9.80
CA VAL A 127 -10.39 20.55 8.68
C VAL A 127 -10.45 22.08 8.81
N ILE A 128 -10.79 22.60 10.00
CA ILE A 128 -11.10 24.02 10.20
C ILE A 128 -9.89 24.81 10.71
N TRP A 129 -9.12 24.21 11.63
CA TRP A 129 -7.98 24.81 12.30
C TRP A 129 -6.94 23.74 12.65
N PRO A 130 -6.00 23.45 11.73
CA PRO A 130 -5.03 22.38 11.91
C PRO A 130 -4.33 22.45 13.26
N ARG A 131 -4.44 21.37 14.05
CA ARG A 131 -3.74 21.31 15.34
C ARG A 131 -2.28 20.92 15.13
N THR A 132 -1.44 21.25 16.08
CA THR A 132 -0.12 20.61 16.21
C THR A 132 -0.33 19.24 16.87
N THR A 133 0.30 18.20 16.32
CA THR A 133 0.30 16.87 16.97
C THR A 133 0.98 16.99 18.33
N ASP A 134 0.28 16.54 19.37
CA ASP A 134 0.77 16.48 20.75
C ASP A 134 1.16 15.05 21.16
N GLU A 135 0.96 14.08 20.25
CA GLU A 135 1.22 12.66 20.46
C GLU A 135 0.46 12.04 21.63
N THR A 136 -0.56 12.70 22.18
CA THR A 136 -1.37 12.15 23.29
C THR A 136 -2.59 11.38 22.77
N SER A 137 -3.12 11.82 21.65
CA SER A 137 -4.25 11.24 20.94
C SER A 137 -4.04 11.41 19.44
N PHE A 138 -4.73 10.61 18.63
CA PHE A 138 -4.58 10.65 17.18
C PHE A 138 -5.93 10.54 16.48
N PHE A 139 -6.02 11.02 15.26
CA PHE A 139 -6.99 10.53 14.29
C PHE A 139 -6.27 9.82 13.14
N CYS A 140 -7.02 9.14 12.27
CA CYS A 140 -6.46 8.19 11.30
C CYS A 140 -5.34 8.76 10.41
N ALA A 141 -5.55 9.93 9.82
CA ALA A 141 -4.55 10.56 8.95
C ALA A 141 -3.38 11.17 9.73
N GLU A 142 -3.63 11.71 10.92
CA GLU A 142 -2.56 12.22 11.77
C GLU A 142 -1.62 11.12 12.24
N LEU A 143 -2.15 9.96 12.69
CA LEU A 143 -1.33 8.82 13.06
C LEU A 143 -0.42 8.40 11.89
N THR A 144 -1.03 8.27 10.71
CA THR A 144 -0.32 7.86 9.49
C THR A 144 0.79 8.86 9.14
N ALA A 145 0.47 10.16 9.15
CA ALA A 145 1.42 11.22 8.86
C ALA A 145 2.55 11.30 9.90
N ALA A 146 2.23 11.10 11.18
CA ALA A 146 3.22 11.09 12.25
C ALA A 146 4.20 9.92 12.07
N ILE A 147 3.71 8.71 11.79
CA ILE A 147 4.56 7.55 11.50
C ILE A 147 5.47 7.84 10.29
N LEU A 148 4.91 8.32 9.17
CA LEU A 148 5.69 8.66 7.97
C LEU A 148 6.76 9.73 8.24
N ARG A 149 6.45 10.75 9.06
CA ARG A 149 7.40 11.77 9.50
C ARG A 149 8.54 11.17 10.33
N HIS A 150 8.25 10.27 11.27
CA HIS A 150 9.27 9.55 12.04
C HIS A 150 10.12 8.58 11.19
N GLY A 151 9.54 8.07 10.10
CA GLY A 151 10.24 7.32 9.08
C GLY A 151 11.08 8.17 8.13
N GLY A 152 11.00 9.50 8.20
CA GLY A 152 11.66 10.39 7.23
C GLY A 152 11.10 10.27 5.82
N LEU A 153 9.88 9.75 5.65
CA LEU A 153 9.13 9.77 4.38
C LEU A 153 8.30 11.06 4.23
N MET A 154 8.18 11.83 5.31
CA MET A 154 7.59 13.16 5.30
C MET A 154 8.58 14.16 5.90
N SER A 155 8.53 15.43 5.45
CA SER A 155 9.41 16.49 5.97
C SER A 155 9.30 16.61 7.49
N LYS A 156 10.43 16.85 8.18
CA LYS A 156 10.45 17.08 9.63
C LYS A 156 9.64 18.31 10.06
N THR A 157 9.48 19.28 9.16
CA THR A 157 8.68 20.49 9.37
C THR A 157 7.20 20.31 9.07
N SER A 158 6.78 19.12 8.59
CA SER A 158 5.36 18.85 8.35
C SER A 158 4.59 18.81 9.67
N ASN A 159 3.32 19.18 9.60
CA ASN A 159 2.38 19.07 10.71
C ASN A 159 1.45 17.87 10.50
N PRO A 160 1.68 16.72 11.17
CA PRO A 160 0.77 15.58 11.11
C PRO A 160 -0.67 15.90 11.50
N GLY A 161 -0.90 16.84 12.43
CA GLY A 161 -2.25 17.21 12.86
C GLY A 161 -3.06 17.97 11.81
N ALA A 162 -2.42 18.37 10.70
CA ALA A 162 -3.07 18.94 9.52
C ALA A 162 -3.37 17.90 8.43
N ALA A 163 -2.89 16.65 8.59
CA ALA A 163 -3.01 15.64 7.56
C ALA A 163 -4.46 15.20 7.40
N THR A 164 -4.90 15.07 6.16
CA THR A 164 -6.16 14.43 5.76
C THR A 164 -5.87 13.21 4.88
N PRO A 165 -6.77 12.21 4.80
CA PRO A 165 -6.59 11.08 3.88
C PRO A 165 -6.32 11.52 2.44
N GLU A 166 -7.01 12.56 1.97
CA GLU A 166 -6.78 13.18 0.65
C GLU A 166 -5.37 13.75 0.50
N SER A 167 -4.87 14.48 1.51
CA SER A 167 -3.53 15.07 1.44
C SER A 167 -2.44 14.00 1.35
N LEU A 168 -2.62 12.87 2.06
CA LEU A 168 -1.72 11.72 2.00
C LEU A 168 -1.80 11.05 0.62
N PHE A 169 -3.01 10.87 0.07
CA PHE A 169 -3.19 10.36 -1.29
C PHE A 169 -2.48 11.23 -2.31
N ARG A 170 -2.73 12.55 -2.30
CA ARG A 170 -2.10 13.50 -3.25
C ARG A 170 -0.59 13.48 -3.17
N MET A 171 -0.04 13.38 -1.96
CA MET A 171 1.40 13.33 -1.72
C MET A 171 2.05 12.09 -2.34
N TYR A 172 1.48 10.90 -2.11
CA TYR A 172 2.17 9.65 -2.47
C TYR A 172 1.65 8.95 -3.73
N HIS A 173 0.45 9.26 -4.26
CA HIS A 173 -0.08 8.53 -5.41
C HIS A 173 0.78 8.69 -6.68
N LYS A 174 1.50 9.81 -6.83
CA LYS A 174 2.41 10.04 -7.97
C LYS A 174 3.71 9.23 -7.87
N GLU A 175 4.10 8.90 -6.65
CA GLU A 175 5.32 8.15 -6.32
C GLU A 175 5.04 6.66 -6.10
N ALA A 176 3.76 6.27 -6.16
CA ALA A 176 3.33 4.91 -5.91
C ALA A 176 3.89 3.96 -6.97
N ALA A 177 4.71 2.99 -6.53
CA ALA A 177 5.18 1.93 -7.43
C ALA A 177 4.01 1.03 -7.89
N VAL A 178 3.00 0.86 -7.02
CA VAL A 178 1.86 -0.02 -7.21
C VAL A 178 0.65 0.53 -6.44
N THR A 179 -0.54 0.48 -7.07
CA THR A 179 -1.81 0.92 -6.46
C THR A 179 -2.77 -0.22 -6.07
N ALA A 180 -2.35 -1.48 -6.26
CA ALA A 180 -3.11 -2.66 -5.89
C ALA A 180 -2.67 -3.21 -4.53
N ASN A 181 -3.52 -4.04 -3.91
CA ASN A 181 -3.14 -4.77 -2.70
C ASN A 181 -1.87 -5.60 -3.02
N PRO A 182 -0.73 -5.35 -2.35
CA PRO A 182 0.53 -6.03 -2.66
C PRO A 182 0.44 -7.55 -2.49
N PHE A 183 -0.49 -8.04 -1.67
CA PHE A 183 -0.67 -9.48 -1.45
C PHE A 183 -1.58 -10.13 -2.50
N SER A 184 -2.60 -9.42 -2.99
CA SER A 184 -3.37 -9.89 -4.14
C SER A 184 -2.50 -10.01 -5.39
N LEU A 185 -1.50 -9.14 -5.54
CA LEU A 185 -0.53 -9.25 -6.63
C LEU A 185 0.40 -10.45 -6.49
N ARG A 186 0.82 -10.79 -5.25
CA ARG A 186 1.64 -11.98 -5.02
C ARG A 186 0.88 -13.27 -5.33
N ASP A 187 -0.41 -13.34 -5.02
CA ASP A 187 -1.25 -14.47 -5.42
C ASP A 187 -1.30 -14.59 -6.95
N ILE A 188 -1.49 -13.49 -7.67
CA ILE A 188 -1.48 -13.47 -9.14
C ILE A 188 -0.12 -13.90 -9.70
N GLN A 189 0.99 -13.40 -9.14
CA GLN A 189 2.34 -13.80 -9.55
C GLN A 189 2.60 -15.29 -9.28
N THR A 190 2.11 -15.81 -8.16
CA THR A 190 2.22 -17.25 -7.82
C THR A 190 1.42 -18.09 -8.81
N VAL A 191 0.18 -17.68 -9.13
CA VAL A 191 -0.65 -18.35 -10.15
C VAL A 191 -0.02 -18.27 -11.53
N GLN A 192 0.53 -17.13 -11.93
CA GLN A 192 1.23 -16.97 -13.21
C GLN A 192 2.49 -17.82 -13.28
N ALA A 193 3.30 -17.85 -12.21
CA ALA A 193 4.46 -18.72 -12.10
C ALA A 193 4.05 -20.19 -12.27
N LEU A 194 3.07 -20.67 -11.50
CA LEU A 194 2.55 -22.03 -11.60
C LEU A 194 2.00 -22.36 -13.00
N THR A 195 1.30 -21.42 -13.63
CA THR A 195 0.77 -21.58 -15.00
C THR A 195 1.89 -21.71 -16.02
N SER A 196 2.93 -20.88 -15.90
CA SER A 196 4.10 -20.91 -16.80
C SER A 196 4.93 -22.19 -16.65
N THR A 197 5.04 -22.75 -15.45
CA THR A 197 5.74 -24.03 -15.22
C THR A 197 4.95 -25.22 -15.78
N SER A 198 3.61 -25.13 -15.84
CA SER A 198 2.78 -26.19 -16.44
C SER A 198 2.80 -26.21 -17.98
N LEU A 199 3.25 -25.12 -18.61
CA LEU A 199 3.36 -24.98 -20.07
C LEU A 199 4.75 -25.29 -20.61
N GLY A 200 5.63 -25.88 -19.79
CA GLY A 200 6.84 -26.52 -20.31
C GLY A 200 6.47 -27.54 -21.40
N PRO A 201 7.29 -27.70 -22.45
CA PRO A 201 6.98 -28.61 -23.56
C PRO A 201 7.01 -30.06 -23.06
N THR A 202 5.87 -30.52 -22.54
CA THR A 202 5.58 -31.94 -22.43
C THR A 202 5.25 -32.40 -23.84
N SER A 203 6.32 -32.75 -24.55
CA SER A 203 6.24 -33.66 -25.68
C SER A 203 5.38 -34.87 -25.27
N SER A 204 4.35 -35.17 -26.08
CA SER A 204 3.47 -36.34 -26.02
C SER A 204 2.24 -36.35 -25.09
N GLN A 205 1.61 -35.22 -24.76
CA GLN A 205 0.20 -35.27 -24.35
C GLN A 205 -0.72 -35.34 -25.57
N SER A 206 -1.58 -36.37 -25.64
CA SER A 206 -2.55 -36.54 -26.72
C SER A 206 -3.45 -35.31 -26.82
N GLU A 207 -3.82 -34.91 -28.05
CA GLU A 207 -4.70 -33.76 -28.29
C GLU A 207 -6.03 -33.86 -27.53
N GLU A 208 -6.50 -35.08 -27.27
CA GLU A 208 -7.71 -35.34 -26.47
C GLU A 208 -7.57 -34.88 -25.01
N THR A 209 -6.39 -35.00 -24.43
CA THR A 209 -6.12 -34.56 -23.04
C THR A 209 -6.10 -33.03 -22.96
N LYS A 210 -5.54 -32.36 -23.98
CA LYS A 210 -5.57 -30.89 -24.07
C LYS A 210 -6.98 -30.35 -24.26
N ALA A 211 -7.82 -31.02 -25.07
CA ALA A 211 -9.21 -30.64 -25.28
C ALA A 211 -10.01 -30.70 -23.97
N ARG A 212 -9.88 -31.80 -23.21
CA ARG A 212 -10.53 -31.95 -21.90
C ARG A 212 -10.07 -30.91 -20.87
N LEU A 213 -8.79 -30.60 -20.83
CA LEU A 213 -8.26 -29.57 -19.93
C LEU A 213 -8.77 -28.17 -20.28
N ARG A 214 -8.90 -27.85 -21.58
CA ARG A 214 -9.50 -26.58 -22.04
C ARG A 214 -10.97 -26.47 -21.68
N GLU A 215 -11.75 -27.53 -21.90
CA GLU A 215 -13.18 -27.54 -21.60
C GLU A 215 -13.43 -27.36 -20.09
N LYS A 216 -12.68 -28.06 -19.26
CA LYS A 216 -12.73 -27.90 -17.80
C LYS A 216 -12.34 -26.48 -17.36
N ALA A 217 -11.29 -25.89 -17.92
CA ALA A 217 -10.89 -24.52 -17.58
C ALA A 217 -11.96 -23.48 -17.95
N ILE A 218 -12.68 -23.68 -19.06
CA ILE A 218 -13.82 -22.82 -19.46
C ILE A 218 -14.99 -23.00 -18.50
N GLU A 219 -15.28 -24.23 -18.08
CA GLU A 219 -16.33 -24.52 -17.10
C GLU A 219 -16.01 -23.88 -15.73
N ASP A 220 -14.78 -24.04 -15.24
CA ASP A 220 -14.33 -23.44 -13.98
C ASP A 220 -14.38 -21.91 -14.04
N ALA A 221 -14.03 -21.30 -15.18
CA ALA A 221 -14.11 -19.85 -15.39
C ALA A 221 -15.55 -19.32 -15.39
N LYS A 222 -16.54 -20.11 -15.87
CA LYS A 222 -17.96 -19.73 -15.80
C LYS A 222 -18.49 -19.65 -14.36
N HIS A 223 -17.90 -20.41 -13.45
CA HIS A 223 -18.30 -20.46 -12.04
C HIS A 223 -17.48 -19.53 -11.14
N ALA A 224 -16.39 -18.93 -11.66
CA ALA A 224 -15.57 -18.00 -10.90
C ALA A 224 -16.30 -16.67 -10.68
N LYS A 225 -16.42 -16.25 -9.42
CA LYS A 225 -16.95 -14.92 -9.07
C LYS A 225 -15.96 -13.83 -9.52
N PRO A 226 -16.42 -12.73 -10.13
CA PRO A 226 -15.54 -11.65 -10.54
C PRO A 226 -14.83 -11.03 -9.33
N VAL A 227 -13.49 -11.09 -9.31
CA VAL A 227 -12.65 -10.52 -8.25
C VAL A 227 -12.10 -9.17 -8.70
N GLY A 228 -12.94 -8.13 -8.64
CA GLY A 228 -12.54 -6.71 -8.73
C GLY A 228 -11.88 -6.24 -10.04
N ASN A 229 -11.94 -4.93 -10.28
CA ASN A 229 -11.26 -4.30 -11.42
C ASN A 229 -9.79 -4.06 -11.07
N LEU A 230 -8.87 -4.81 -11.69
CA LEU A 230 -7.45 -4.52 -11.64
C LEU A 230 -7.14 -3.39 -12.63
N ILE A 231 -6.85 -2.19 -12.13
CA ILE A 231 -6.35 -1.08 -12.95
C ILE A 231 -4.82 -1.13 -12.92
N VAL A 232 -4.21 -1.66 -13.98
CA VAL A 232 -2.77 -1.58 -14.19
C VAL A 232 -2.47 -0.26 -14.88
N ILE A 233 -1.94 0.71 -14.15
CA ILE A 233 -1.46 1.96 -14.74
C ILE A 233 -0.08 1.70 -15.34
N SER A 234 -0.06 1.35 -16.63
CA SER A 234 1.17 1.36 -17.42
C SER A 234 1.51 2.82 -17.73
N GLN A 235 2.64 3.32 -17.23
CA GLN A 235 3.20 4.57 -17.75
C GLN A 235 3.58 4.36 -19.22
N ARG A 236 2.73 4.82 -20.14
CA ARG A 236 3.07 4.92 -21.57
C ARG A 236 3.49 6.36 -21.88
N ASN A 237 4.74 6.51 -22.30
CA ASN A 237 5.16 7.61 -23.14
C ASN A 237 4.51 7.41 -24.52
N GLU A 238 4.02 8.50 -25.12
CA GLU A 238 3.19 8.50 -26.33
C GLU A 238 3.90 7.91 -27.55
N GLN A 239 3.32 6.86 -28.16
CA GLN A 239 3.25 6.63 -29.62
C GLN A 239 2.32 5.44 -29.94
N HIS A 240 1.63 5.52 -31.08
CA HIS A 240 0.34 4.91 -31.39
C HIS A 240 0.47 3.67 -32.30
N VAL A 241 0.11 2.44 -31.85
CA VAL A 241 -0.13 1.20 -32.66
C VAL A 241 -1.02 0.19 -31.85
N PRO A 242 -1.91 -0.64 -32.44
CA PRO A 242 -2.93 -1.39 -31.70
C PRO A 242 -2.42 -2.61 -30.94
N SER A 243 -3.18 -2.98 -29.90
CA SER A 243 -2.77 -3.78 -28.75
C SER A 243 -2.91 -5.29 -28.93
N THR A 244 -1.77 -5.96 -29.07
CA THR A 244 -1.54 -7.33 -28.56
C THR A 244 -0.82 -7.17 -27.21
N ILE A 245 -1.45 -7.62 -26.12
CA ILE A 245 -0.85 -7.57 -24.77
C ILE A 245 0.16 -8.70 -24.64
N GLN A 246 1.42 -8.43 -24.98
CA GLN A 246 2.57 -9.23 -24.59
C GLN A 246 3.12 -8.69 -23.26
N LEU A 247 2.95 -9.45 -22.18
CA LEU A 247 3.63 -9.21 -20.91
C LEU A 247 5.13 -9.48 -21.11
N THR A 248 5.91 -8.43 -21.32
CA THR A 248 7.38 -8.54 -21.40
C THR A 248 7.95 -8.15 -20.03
N LEU A 249 8.55 -9.12 -19.32
CA LEU A 249 9.32 -8.88 -18.11
C LEU A 249 10.65 -8.24 -18.51
N ASN A 250 10.73 -6.91 -18.45
CA ASN A 250 12.01 -6.23 -18.57
C ASN A 250 12.72 -6.23 -17.21
N SER A 251 13.83 -6.96 -17.13
CA SER A 251 14.84 -6.81 -16.10
C SER A 251 15.39 -5.38 -16.14
N LEU A 252 15.26 -4.65 -15.03
CA LEU A 252 15.88 -3.35 -14.82
C LEU A 252 17.42 -3.51 -14.76
N ASP A 253 18.08 -3.23 -15.88
CA ASP A 253 19.53 -2.95 -15.93
C ASP A 253 19.72 -1.44 -15.76
N MET A 254 20.17 -1.01 -14.58
CA MET A 254 20.53 0.39 -14.33
C MET A 254 21.98 0.65 -14.75
N ARG A 255 22.18 1.07 -16.00
CA ARG A 255 23.43 1.70 -16.42
C ARG A 255 23.39 3.23 -16.23
N ARG A 256 24.42 3.70 -15.52
CA ARG A 256 25.02 5.04 -15.52
C ARG A 256 24.70 5.87 -16.77
N ASN A 257 24.39 7.15 -16.56
CA ASN A 257 24.94 8.20 -17.40
C ASN A 257 25.57 9.30 -16.54
N ARG A 258 26.85 9.54 -16.81
CA ARG A 258 27.60 10.75 -16.48
C ARG A 258 27.42 11.71 -17.65
N SER A 259 27.20 12.97 -17.33
CA SER A 259 27.77 14.14 -18.01
C SER A 259 27.79 15.26 -17.00
#